data_AF-A0A067QP48-F1
#
_entry.id   AF-A0A067QP48-F1
#
_cell.length_a   1.000
_cell.length_b   1.000
_cell.length_c   1.000
_cell.angle_alpha   90.00
_cell.angle_beta   90.00
_cell.angle_gamma   90.00
#
_symmetry.space_group_name_H-M   'P 1'
#
loop_
_entity.id
_entity.type
_entity.pdbx_description
1 polymer ?
#
loop_
_entity_poly.entity_id
_entity_poly.type
_entity_poly.pdbx_seq_one_letter_code
_entity_poly.pdbx_strand_id
1 'polypeptide(L)'
;MCSNGRCKNTVGGFSCKCNQGYALDENGIKCIDIDECSILHGVCGDGTCRNTPGKFICDCKEGYESTMMMQVCMGKQYDLLQAEHDWNL
;
A
#
# COMPACT_ATOMS: atom_id res chain seq x y z
N MET A 1 -1.15 9.51 24.29
CA MET A 1 -2.25 9.88 23.39
C MET A 1 -2.16 9.05 22.13
N CYS A 2 -3.29 8.78 21.45
CA CYS A 2 -3.34 7.97 20.24
C CYS A 2 -2.64 8.68 19.05
N SER A 3 -1.36 8.40 18.80
CA SER A 3 -0.71 8.83 17.55
C SER A 3 -1.34 8.06 16.37
N ASN A 4 -1.54 8.72 15.21
CA ASN A 4 -2.14 8.12 14.01
C ASN A 4 -3.55 7.49 14.21
N GLY A 5 -4.33 8.05 15.15
CA GLY A 5 -5.69 7.61 15.41
C GLY A 5 -6.51 8.63 16.19
N ARG A 6 -7.75 8.25 16.51
CA ARG A 6 -8.69 9.05 17.31
C ARG A 6 -8.99 8.32 18.61
N CYS A 7 -9.01 9.05 19.71
CA CYS A 7 -9.37 8.50 21.01
C CYS A 7 -10.90 8.32 21.11
N LYS A 8 -11.34 7.20 21.67
CA LYS A 8 -12.73 6.92 22.02
C LYS A 8 -12.80 6.49 23.48
N ASN A 9 -13.57 7.22 24.29
CA ASN A 9 -13.81 6.85 25.68
C ASN A 9 -14.64 5.57 25.77
N THR A 10 -14.29 4.71 26.72
CA THR A 10 -14.96 3.44 27.02
C THR A 10 -15.32 3.40 28.51
N VAL A 11 -16.22 2.50 28.90
CA VAL A 11 -16.55 2.33 30.32
C VAL A 11 -15.31 1.77 31.03
N GLY A 12 -14.70 2.57 31.90
CA GLY A 12 -13.47 2.21 32.61
C GLY A 12 -12.15 2.64 31.95
N GLY A 13 -12.18 3.42 30.85
CA GLY A 13 -10.93 3.91 30.24
C GLY A 13 -11.11 4.60 28.89
N PHE A 14 -10.13 4.40 28.00
CA PHE A 14 -10.16 4.87 26.62
C PHE A 14 -9.57 3.82 25.67
N SER A 15 -9.97 3.85 24.41
CA SER A 15 -9.40 3.05 23.32
C SER A 15 -9.05 3.92 22.12
N CYS A 16 -8.09 3.51 21.30
CA CYS A 16 -7.77 4.21 20.06
C CYS A 16 -8.49 3.59 18.86
N LYS A 17 -9.06 4.43 18.00
CA LYS A 17 -9.50 4.06 16.66
C LYS A 17 -8.45 4.55 15.66
N CYS A 18 -7.73 3.62 15.04
CA CYS A 18 -6.63 3.94 14.15
C CYS A 18 -7.11 4.50 12.80
N ASN A 19 -6.28 5.36 12.20
CA ASN A 19 -6.47 5.80 10.82
C ASN A 19 -6.21 4.64 9.85
N GLN A 20 -6.59 4.80 8.58
CA GLN A 20 -6.28 3.82 7.55
C GLN A 20 -4.75 3.62 7.42
N GLY A 21 -4.31 2.37 7.22
CA GLY A 21 -2.90 1.99 7.22
C GLY A 21 -2.29 1.76 8.61
N TYR A 22 -3.11 1.80 9.67
CA TYR A 22 -2.66 1.56 11.05
C TYR A 22 -3.56 0.57 11.77
N ALA A 23 -2.95 -0.26 12.62
CA ALA A 23 -3.61 -1.23 13.48
C ALA A 23 -3.34 -0.93 14.96
N LEU A 24 -4.24 -1.40 15.83
CA LEU A 24 -3.99 -1.32 17.27
C LEU A 24 -2.84 -2.26 17.67
N ASP A 25 -2.00 -1.79 18.59
CA ASP A 25 -1.07 -2.68 19.29
C ASP A 25 -1.81 -3.69 20.17
N GLU A 26 -1.10 -4.69 20.69
CA GLU A 26 -1.70 -5.75 21.53
C GLU A 26 -2.43 -5.20 22.77
N ASN A 27 -2.04 -4.01 23.22
CA ASN A 27 -2.65 -3.34 24.37
C ASN A 27 -3.86 -2.46 24.00
N GLY A 28 -4.14 -2.23 22.72
CA GLY A 28 -5.25 -1.41 22.25
C GLY A 28 -5.10 0.11 22.48
N ILE A 29 -3.87 0.58 22.74
CA ILE A 29 -3.58 1.95 23.18
C ILE A 29 -2.75 2.72 22.13
N LYS A 30 -2.08 2.02 21.22
CA LYS A 30 -1.24 2.64 20.18
C LYS A 30 -1.69 2.19 18.81
N CYS A 31 -1.64 3.10 17.85
CA CYS A 31 -1.80 2.77 16.45
C CYS A 31 -0.41 2.60 15.83
N ILE A 32 -0.09 1.35 15.50
CA ILE A 32 1.14 0.97 14.83
C ILE A 32 0.88 0.88 13.33
N ASP A 33 1.89 1.27 12.56
CA ASP A 33 1.88 1.17 11.11
C ASP A 33 1.68 -0.29 10.68
N ILE A 34 0.83 -0.50 9.68
CA ILE A 34 0.66 -1.82 9.09
C ILE A 34 1.72 -1.96 8.02
N ASP A 35 2.69 -2.86 8.23
CA ASP A 35 3.67 -3.16 7.17
C ASP A 35 3.06 -4.13 6.15
N GLU A 36 2.45 -3.56 5.10
CA GLU A 36 1.83 -4.37 4.05
C GLU A 36 2.86 -5.21 3.28
N CYS A 37 4.13 -4.78 3.21
CA CYS A 37 5.19 -5.53 2.54
C CYS A 37 5.56 -6.82 3.27
N SER A 38 5.46 -6.81 4.60
CA SER A 38 5.73 -7.98 5.45
C SER A 38 4.54 -8.95 5.52
N ILE A 39 3.32 -8.45 5.36
CA ILE A 39 2.09 -9.25 5.46
C ILE A 39 1.70 -9.87 4.10
N LEU A 40 1.84 -9.09 3.02
CA LEU A 40 1.45 -9.49 1.66
C LEU A 40 2.67 -9.60 0.77
N HIS A 41 3.27 -10.78 0.74
CA HIS A 41 4.34 -11.07 -0.20
C HIS A 41 3.86 -10.91 -1.64
N GLY A 42 4.56 -10.09 -2.42
CA GLY A 42 4.21 -9.82 -3.81
C GLY A 42 3.08 -8.82 -4.01
N VAL A 43 2.71 -8.01 -2.99
CA VAL A 43 1.67 -6.96 -3.11
C VAL A 43 1.89 -6.01 -4.30
N CYS A 44 3.14 -5.78 -4.70
CA CYS A 44 3.50 -4.93 -5.84
C CYS A 44 3.50 -5.64 -7.20
N GLY A 45 3.39 -6.97 -7.25
CA GLY A 45 3.60 -7.75 -8.49
C GLY A 45 5.02 -7.55 -9.04
N ASP A 46 5.10 -6.93 -10.22
CA ASP A 46 6.36 -6.59 -10.91
C ASP A 46 7.07 -5.34 -10.37
N GLY A 47 7.09 -5.19 -9.05
CA GLY A 47 7.77 -4.11 -8.36
C GLY A 47 8.28 -4.52 -7.00
N THR A 48 9.12 -3.67 -6.42
CA THR A 48 9.63 -3.84 -5.05
C THR A 48 8.73 -3.07 -4.09
N CYS A 49 8.28 -3.74 -3.02
CA CYS A 49 7.50 -3.11 -1.98
C CYS A 49 8.39 -2.35 -1.01
N ARG A 50 7.99 -1.12 -0.66
CA ARG A 50 8.64 -0.29 0.36
C ARG A 50 7.60 0.25 1.32
N ASN A 51 7.68 -0.18 2.57
CA ASN A 51 6.76 0.27 3.60
C ASN A 51 7.01 1.75 3.97
N THR A 52 5.94 2.51 4.20
CA THR A 52 6.00 3.91 4.67
C THR A 52 4.90 4.17 5.72
N PRO A 53 5.01 5.21 6.56
CA PRO A 53 3.97 5.45 7.57
C PRO A 53 2.56 5.67 6.96
N GLY A 54 1.65 4.74 7.24
CA GLY A 54 0.24 4.73 6.85
C GLY A 54 -0.05 4.19 5.46
N LYS A 55 0.96 3.72 4.72
CA LYS A 55 0.83 3.14 3.37
C LYS A 55 2.13 2.49 2.93
N PHE A 56 2.10 1.67 1.90
CA PHE A 56 3.31 1.24 1.20
C PHE A 56 3.49 2.00 -0.13
N ILE A 57 4.65 1.86 -0.75
CA ILE A 57 4.92 2.33 -2.12
C ILE A 57 5.50 1.16 -2.89
N CYS A 58 5.10 1.01 -4.15
CA CYS A 58 5.70 0.06 -5.07
C CYS A 58 6.64 0.77 -6.03
N ASP A 59 7.91 0.41 -5.95
CA ASP A 59 8.93 0.84 -6.89
C ASP A 59 8.88 -0.15 -8.08
N CYS A 60 8.14 0.23 -9.13
CA CYS A 60 7.87 -0.63 -10.29
C CYS A 60 9.09 -0.80 -11.19
N LYS A 61 9.23 -1.99 -11.79
CA LYS A 61 10.23 -2.26 -12.82
C LYS A 61 9.95 -1.46 -14.11
N GLU A 62 10.95 -1.37 -14.97
CA GLU A 62 10.82 -0.75 -16.29
C GLU A 62 9.66 -1.36 -17.09
N GLY A 63 8.84 -0.51 -17.71
CA GLY A 63 7.63 -0.92 -18.43
C GLY A 63 6.36 -1.05 -17.57
N TYR A 64 6.45 -0.85 -16.26
CA TYR A 64 5.30 -0.89 -15.33
C TYR A 64 5.09 0.47 -14.65
N GLU A 65 3.85 0.81 -14.32
CA GLU A 65 3.49 2.00 -13.57
C GLU A 65 2.59 1.70 -12.37
N SER A 66 2.76 2.49 -11.31
CA SER A 66 1.93 2.39 -10.11
C SER A 66 0.58 3.08 -10.34
N THR A 67 -0.51 2.39 -10.03
CA THR A 67 -1.84 3.01 -10.06
C THR A 67 -2.10 3.76 -8.76
N MET A 68 -2.63 4.98 -8.85
CA MET A 68 -2.96 5.82 -7.68
C MET A 68 -3.99 5.19 -6.72
N MET A 69 -4.78 4.23 -7.19
CA MET A 69 -5.91 3.67 -6.46
C MET A 69 -5.64 2.31 -5.80
N MET A 70 -4.66 1.55 -6.31
CA MET A 70 -4.37 0.20 -5.81
C MET A 70 -2.91 -0.03 -5.44
N GLN A 71 -2.01 0.93 -5.65
CA GLN A 71 -0.60 0.81 -5.28
C GLN A 71 0.03 -0.50 -5.78
N VAL A 72 -0.38 -0.97 -6.97
CA VAL A 72 0.12 -2.19 -7.63
C VAL A 72 0.78 -1.76 -8.94
N CYS A 73 1.86 -2.44 -9.33
CA CYS A 73 2.51 -2.22 -10.61
C CYS A 73 1.70 -2.90 -11.72
N MET A 74 1.13 -2.08 -12.60
CA MET A 74 0.47 -2.56 -13.80
C MET A 74 1.38 -2.32 -14.99
N GLY A 75 1.50 -3.32 -15.85
CA GLY A 75 2.22 -3.13 -17.11
C GLY A 75 1.57 -1.99 -17.87
N LYS A 76 2.38 -1.12 -18.47
CA LYS A 76 1.88 -0.30 -19.56
C LYS A 76 1.36 -1.32 -20.57
N GLN A 77 0.05 -1.34 -20.80
CA GLN A 77 -0.54 -2.16 -21.84
C GLN A 77 0.21 -1.72 -23.10
N TYR A 78 1.21 -2.50 -23.53
CA TYR A 78 1.90 -2.25 -24.78
C TYR A 78 0.79 -2.06 -25.78
N ASP A 79 0.66 -0.83 -26.27
CA ASP A 79 -0.46 -0.47 -27.11
C ASP A 79 -0.55 -1.54 -28.18
N LEU A 80 -1.71 -2.19 -28.30
CA LEU A 80 -2.01 -3.08 -29.43
C LEU A 80 -1.91 -2.34 -30.79
N LEU A 81 -1.51 -1.07 -30.78
CA LEU A 81 -1.23 -0.19 -31.92
C LEU A 81 0.25 -0.19 -32.34
N GLN A 82 1.20 -0.73 -31.57
CA GLN A 82 2.61 -0.79 -31.99
C GLN A 82 2.97 -2.08 -32.75
N ALA A 83 2.15 -3.13 -32.66
CA ALA A 83 2.41 -4.41 -33.31
C ALA A 83 2.22 -4.40 -34.85
N GLU A 84 1.69 -3.32 -35.43
CA GLU A 84 1.59 -3.16 -36.89
C GLU A 84 2.83 -2.52 -37.53
N HIS A 85 3.80 -2.02 -36.76
CA HIS A 85 4.99 -1.35 -37.32
C HIS A 85 6.25 -2.22 -37.46
N ASP A 86 6.24 -3.44 -36.92
CA ASP A 86 7.35 -4.41 -37.05
C ASP A 86 7.23 -5.35 -38.27
N TRP A 87 6.21 -5.16 -39.13
CA TRP A 87 6.03 -5.94 -40.37
C TRP A 87 6.44 -5.23 -41.67
N ASN A 88 7.04 -4.04 -41.61
CA ASN A 88 7.59 -3.37 -42.80
C ASN A 88 9.12 -3.49 -42.87
N LEU A 89 9.58 -4.74 -42.94
CA LEU A 89 10.77 -5.10 -43.72
C LEU A 89 10.41 -5.11 -45.20
#